data_AF-A0A502HWG6-F1
#
_entry.id   AF-A0A502HWG6-F1
#
_cell.length_a   1.000
_cell.length_b   1.000
_cell.length_c   1.000
_cell.angle_alpha   90.00
_cell.angle_beta   90.00
_cell.angle_gamma   90.00
#
_symmetry.space_group_name_H-M   'P 1'
#
loop_
_entity.id
_entity.type
_entity.pdbx_description
1 polymer ?
#
loop_
_entity_poly.entity_id
_entity_poly.type
_entity_poly.pdbx_seq_one_letter_code
_entity_poly.pdbx_strand_id
1 'polypeptide(L)'
;MTNDDEVFFVLLTGGLFFGLGLIFILGQLYLACFQLKKIIDHLSNSHGVLLRKTVMRQGVFGVYFMLISVGAFFVFPSKSIKCGNLDRNDYLNFPRGLLNLIRLFYVAGLGGGVAMFVLFFGGKYMGWIE
;
A
#
# COMPACT_ATOMS: atom_id res chain seq x y z
N MET A 1 -28.76 23.91 11.05
CA MET A 1 -28.60 23.91 9.58
C MET A 1 -27.29 23.23 9.32
N THR A 2 -27.32 21.99 8.81
CA THR A 2 -26.09 21.35 8.31
C THR A 2 -25.64 22.19 7.13
N ASN A 3 -24.42 22.74 7.17
CA ASN A 3 -23.91 23.55 6.06
C ASN A 3 -23.68 22.60 4.88
N ASP A 4 -24.16 22.96 3.69
CA ASP A 4 -24.02 22.11 2.50
C ASP A 4 -22.54 21.82 2.20
N ASP A 5 -21.66 22.75 2.56
CA ASP A 5 -20.21 22.62 2.47
C ASP A 5 -19.64 21.49 3.36
N GLU A 6 -20.25 21.25 4.52
CA GLU A 6 -19.81 20.19 5.44
C GLU A 6 -20.12 18.81 4.87
N VAL A 7 -21.35 18.67 4.37
CA VAL A 7 -21.82 17.45 3.73
C VAL A 7 -20.99 17.15 2.48
N PHE A 8 -20.73 18.17 1.66
CA PHE A 8 -19.92 18.02 0.47
C PHE A 8 -18.48 17.59 0.81
N PHE A 9 -17.86 18.23 1.80
CA PHE A 9 -16.51 17.87 2.25
C PHE A 9 -16.43 16.42 2.74
N VAL A 10 -17.35 16.00 3.62
CA VAL A 10 -17.38 14.63 4.17
C VAL A 10 -17.65 13.61 3.08
N LEU A 11 -18.59 13.86 2.17
CA LEU A 11 -18.87 12.95 1.05
C LEU A 11 -17.69 12.82 0.11
N LEU A 12 -17.01 13.92 -0.22
CA LEU A 12 -15.88 13.91 -1.14
C LEU A 12 -14.67 13.19 -0.53
N THR A 13 -14.26 13.60 0.66
CA THR A 13 -13.07 13.04 1.33
C THR A 13 -13.33 11.64 1.89
N GLY A 14 -14.53 11.38 2.41
CA GLY A 14 -15.00 10.05 2.82
C GLY A 14 -15.12 9.10 1.64
N GLY A 15 -15.76 9.53 0.55
CA GLY A 15 -15.86 8.76 -0.68
C GLY A 15 -14.49 8.41 -1.26
N LEU A 16 -13.55 9.35 -1.22
CA LEU A 16 -12.17 9.13 -1.65
C LEU A 16 -11.43 8.13 -0.75
N PHE A 17 -11.61 8.21 0.57
CA PHE A 17 -11.07 7.22 1.52
C PHE A 17 -11.61 5.81 1.24
N PHE A 18 -12.93 5.64 1.14
CA PHE A 18 -13.55 4.34 0.91
C PHE A 18 -13.20 3.78 -0.48
N GLY A 19 -13.23 4.61 -1.52
CA GLY A 19 -12.87 4.19 -2.88
C GLY A 19 -11.42 3.73 -2.98
N LEU A 20 -10.47 4.52 -2.47
CA LEU A 20 -9.06 4.16 -2.48
C LEU A 20 -8.77 2.96 -1.55
N GLY A 21 -9.44 2.87 -0.40
CA GLY A 21 -9.35 1.74 0.51
C GLY A 21 -9.82 0.43 -0.12
N LEU A 22 -10.95 0.44 -0.84
CA LEU A 22 -11.45 -0.73 -1.57
C LEU A 22 -10.48 -1.17 -2.67
N ILE A 23 -9.96 -0.22 -3.47
CA ILE A 23 -8.95 -0.53 -4.50
C ILE A 23 -7.72 -1.17 -3.87
N PHE A 24 -7.26 -0.65 -2.72
CA PHE A 24 -6.13 -1.21 -2.00
C PHE A 24 -6.42 -2.63 -1.51
N ILE A 25 -7.54 -2.87 -0.84
CA ILE A 25 -7.90 -4.20 -0.30
C ILE A 25 -8.05 -5.23 -1.41
N LEU A 26 -8.78 -4.90 -2.49
CA LEU A 26 -8.94 -5.78 -3.64
C LEU A 26 -7.61 -6.03 -4.36
N GLY A 27 -6.78 -4.99 -4.48
CA GLY A 27 -5.43 -5.11 -5.02
C GLY A 27 -4.55 -6.04 -4.19
N GLN A 28 -4.59 -5.94 -2.86
CA GLN A 28 -3.87 -6.84 -1.95
C GLN A 28 -4.31 -8.28 -2.11
N LEU A 29 -5.63 -8.52 -2.16
CA LEU A 29 -6.17 -9.86 -2.35
C LEU A 29 -5.75 -10.44 -3.70
N TYR A 30 -5.84 -9.64 -4.77
CA TYR A 30 -5.38 -10.04 -6.10
C TYR A 30 -3.89 -10.41 -6.10
N LEU A 31 -3.05 -9.58 -5.50
CA LEU A 31 -1.61 -9.85 -5.41
C LEU A 31 -1.32 -11.10 -4.58
N ALA A 32 -1.99 -11.28 -3.45
CA ALA A 32 -1.82 -12.43 -2.56
C ALA A 32 -2.19 -13.74 -3.25
N CYS A 33 -3.32 -13.78 -3.95
CA CYS A 33 -3.83 -15.00 -4.57
C CYS A 33 -3.11 -15.34 -5.89
N PHE A 34 -2.81 -14.35 -6.73
CA PHE A 34 -2.40 -14.61 -8.12
C PHE A 34 -0.96 -14.24 -8.44
N GLN A 35 -0.36 -13.27 -7.76
CA GLN A 35 0.95 -12.72 -8.13
C GLN A 35 2.04 -12.94 -7.08
N LEU A 36 1.69 -13.36 -5.87
CA LEU A 36 2.63 -13.49 -4.74
C LEU A 36 3.85 -14.35 -5.08
N LYS A 37 3.64 -15.54 -5.66
CA LYS A 37 4.73 -16.44 -6.04
C LYS A 37 5.67 -15.77 -7.05
N LYS A 38 5.12 -15.10 -8.07
CA LYS A 38 5.90 -14.39 -9.08
C LYS A 38 6.70 -13.23 -8.48
N ILE A 39 6.10 -12.47 -7.56
CA ILE A 39 6.78 -11.37 -6.87
C ILE A 39 7.99 -11.88 -6.08
N ILE A 40 7.81 -12.95 -5.31
CA ILE A 40 8.88 -13.53 -4.49
C ILE A 40 10.01 -14.10 -5.35
N ASP A 41 9.67 -14.71 -6.48
CA ASP A 41 10.65 -15.31 -7.39
C ASP A 41 11.58 -14.26 -8.02
N HIS A 42 11.02 -13.12 -8.45
CA HIS A 42 11.78 -11.99 -8.99
C HIS A 42 12.55 -11.20 -7.91
N LEU A 43 12.22 -11.39 -6.63
CA LEU A 43 12.87 -10.75 -5.50
C LEU A 43 13.70 -11.75 -4.67
N SER A 44 14.15 -12.83 -5.30
CA SER A 44 14.80 -13.94 -4.63
C SER A 44 16.16 -13.60 -4.03
N ASN A 45 16.86 -12.56 -4.53
CA ASN A 45 18.13 -12.10 -3.98
C ASN A 45 17.94 -10.97 -2.95
N SER A 46 16.74 -10.40 -2.88
CA SER A 46 16.43 -9.27 -2.00
C SER A 46 16.33 -9.73 -0.54
N HIS A 47 17.30 -9.29 0.27
CA HIS A 47 17.43 -9.69 1.68
C HIS A 47 16.15 -9.44 2.51
N GLY A 48 15.47 -8.33 2.26
CA GLY A 48 14.22 -7.97 2.95
C GLY A 48 13.03 -8.87 2.63
N VAL A 49 13.06 -9.59 1.49
CA VAL A 49 12.07 -10.62 1.13
C VAL A 49 12.46 -11.96 1.73
N LEU A 50 13.75 -12.32 1.68
CA LEU A 50 14.27 -13.55 2.27
C LEU A 50 13.99 -13.65 3.78
N LEU A 51 14.26 -12.57 4.52
CA LEU A 51 13.96 -12.48 5.96
C LEU A 51 12.48 -12.73 6.29
N ARG A 52 11.57 -12.28 5.42
CA ARG A 52 10.12 -12.37 5.65
C ARG A 52 9.50 -13.64 5.06
N LYS A 53 10.24 -14.39 4.25
CA LYS A 53 9.78 -15.65 3.63
C LYS A 53 9.46 -16.73 4.66
N THR A 54 10.17 -16.72 5.79
CA THR A 54 9.89 -17.57 6.96
C THR A 54 8.56 -17.19 7.62
N VAL A 55 8.29 -15.90 7.81
CA VAL A 55 7.05 -15.38 8.38
C VAL A 55 5.85 -15.67 7.46
N MET A 56 6.04 -15.62 6.15
CA MET A 56 5.00 -15.96 5.18
C MET A 56 4.45 -17.39 5.38
N ARG A 57 5.28 -18.33 5.84
CA ARG A 57 4.84 -19.71 6.11
C ARG A 57 3.91 -19.83 7.32
N GLN A 58 3.77 -18.77 8.13
CA GLN A 58 2.89 -18.75 9.31
C GLN A 58 1.42 -18.44 8.97
N GLY A 59 1.07 -18.28 7.68
CA GLY A 59 -0.31 -18.15 7.22
C GLY A 59 -0.63 -16.80 6.59
N VAL A 60 -1.93 -16.45 6.56
CA VAL A 60 -2.46 -15.29 5.81
C VAL A 60 -1.87 -13.97 6.31
N PHE A 61 -1.68 -13.81 7.61
CA PHE A 61 -1.04 -12.62 8.18
C PHE A 61 0.41 -12.44 7.71
N GLY A 62 1.16 -13.54 7.59
CA GLY A 62 2.53 -13.51 7.08
C GLY A 62 2.60 -13.13 5.61
N VAL A 63 1.66 -13.62 4.80
CA VAL A 63 1.49 -13.22 3.39
C VAL A 63 1.20 -11.73 3.27
N TYR A 64 0.26 -11.24 4.06
CA TYR A 64 -0.12 -9.82 4.05
C TYR A 64 1.03 -8.92 4.48
N PHE A 65 1.76 -9.31 5.54
CA PHE A 65 2.94 -8.59 6.01
C PHE A 65 4.07 -8.57 4.96
N MET A 66 4.28 -9.68 4.27
CA MET A 66 5.24 -9.77 3.17
C MET A 66 4.86 -8.82 2.03
N LEU A 67 3.59 -8.85 1.59
CA LEU A 67 3.13 -7.95 0.53
C LEU A 67 3.33 -6.50 0.95
N ILE A 68 2.85 -6.09 2.14
CA ILE A 68 3.02 -4.71 2.63
C ILE A 68 4.47 -4.26 2.57
N SER A 69 5.37 -5.13 2.99
CA SER A 69 6.80 -4.85 2.97
C SER A 69 7.32 -4.65 1.54
N VAL A 70 6.94 -5.53 0.61
CA VAL A 70 7.32 -5.42 -0.81
C VAL A 70 6.74 -4.15 -1.44
N GLY A 71 5.48 -3.82 -1.16
CA GLY A 71 4.88 -2.58 -1.63
C GLY A 71 5.64 -1.36 -1.13
N ALA A 72 6.01 -1.33 0.16
CA ALA A 72 6.83 -0.26 0.71
C ALA A 72 8.21 -0.17 0.02
N PHE A 73 8.80 -1.31 -0.35
CA PHE A 73 10.04 -1.34 -1.11
C PHE A 73 9.90 -0.68 -2.48
N PHE A 74 8.78 -0.89 -3.16
CA PHE A 74 8.55 -0.30 -4.49
C PHE A 74 8.03 1.13 -4.46
N VAL A 75 7.37 1.57 -3.37
CA VAL A 75 7.03 2.98 -3.18
C VAL A 75 8.30 3.80 -2.92
N PHE A 76 9.25 3.27 -2.15
CA PHE A 76 10.50 3.94 -1.79
C PHE A 76 11.76 3.14 -2.19
N PRO A 77 11.97 2.89 -3.49
CA PRO A 77 13.00 1.96 -3.97
C PRO A 77 14.41 2.42 -3.62
N SER A 78 14.72 3.71 -3.75
CA SER A 78 16.03 4.27 -3.40
C SER A 78 16.40 4.04 -1.93
N LYS A 79 15.42 4.19 -1.03
CA LYS A 79 15.62 3.95 0.41
C LYS A 79 15.81 2.47 0.70
N SER A 80 14.98 1.61 0.09
CA SER A 80 15.07 0.16 0.31
C SER A 80 16.36 -0.45 -0.24
N ILE A 81 16.86 0.04 -1.39
CA ILE A 81 18.16 -0.38 -1.93
C ILE A 81 19.29 0.08 -1.00
N LYS A 82 19.26 1.34 -0.54
CA LYS A 82 20.27 1.87 0.37
C LYS A 82 20.33 1.12 1.71
N CYS A 83 19.18 0.65 2.21
CA CYS A 83 19.11 -0.16 3.43
C CYS A 83 19.41 -1.65 3.20
N GLY A 84 19.73 -2.09 1.97
CA GLY A 84 19.98 -3.50 1.64
C GLY A 84 18.74 -4.39 1.65
N ASN A 85 17.54 -3.80 1.78
CA ASN A 85 16.28 -4.54 1.82
C ASN A 85 15.82 -5.03 0.44
N LEU A 86 16.18 -4.29 -0.60
CA LEU A 86 15.85 -4.57 -1.99
C LEU A 86 17.14 -4.64 -2.80
N ASP A 87 17.36 -5.74 -3.52
CA ASP A 87 18.50 -5.86 -4.41
C ASP A 87 18.29 -5.00 -5.67
N ARG A 88 19.35 -4.33 -6.13
CA ARG A 88 19.27 -3.41 -7.28
C ARG A 88 19.01 -4.16 -8.59
N ASN A 89 19.59 -5.33 -8.78
CA ASN A 89 19.40 -6.13 -9.99
C ASN A 89 18.00 -6.74 -10.02
N ASP A 90 17.51 -7.23 -8.88
CA ASP A 90 16.13 -7.70 -8.74
C ASP A 90 15.14 -6.56 -9.11
N TYR A 91 15.37 -5.34 -8.62
CA TYR A 91 14.53 -4.18 -8.93
C TYR A 91 14.55 -3.81 -10.42
N LEU A 92 15.73 -3.79 -11.06
CA LEU A 92 15.88 -3.39 -12.46
C LEU A 92 15.29 -4.43 -13.43
N ASN A 93 15.37 -5.71 -13.09
CA ASN A 93 14.82 -6.81 -13.89
C ASN A 93 13.34 -7.10 -13.58
N PHE A 94 12.74 -6.42 -12.60
CA PHE A 94 11.37 -6.67 -12.20
C PHE A 94 10.39 -6.30 -13.34
N PRO A 95 9.37 -7.12 -13.61
CA PRO A 95 8.40 -6.86 -14.67
C PRO A 95 7.66 -5.54 -14.42
N ARG A 96 7.89 -4.55 -15.30
CA ARG A 96 7.38 -3.17 -15.14
C ARG A 96 5.86 -3.08 -15.00
N GLY A 97 5.12 -3.94 -15.70
CA GLY A 97 3.66 -4.01 -15.58
C GLY A 97 3.21 -4.36 -14.16
N LEU A 98 3.85 -5.38 -13.57
CA LEU A 98 3.57 -5.80 -12.20
C LEU A 98 4.07 -4.76 -11.19
N LEU A 99 5.22 -4.14 -11.44
CA LEU A 99 5.75 -3.05 -10.61
C LEU A 99 4.75 -1.90 -10.51
N ASN A 100 4.25 -1.44 -11.66
CA ASN A 100 3.31 -0.34 -11.74
C ASN A 100 1.98 -0.71 -11.08
N LEU A 101 1.50 -1.94 -11.25
CA LEU A 101 0.29 -2.43 -10.61
C LEU A 101 0.41 -2.42 -9.08
N ILE A 102 1.51 -2.96 -8.55
CA ILE A 102 1.78 -2.94 -7.11
C ILE A 102 1.86 -1.48 -6.64
N ARG A 103 2.65 -0.64 -7.31
CA ARG A 103 2.80 0.76 -6.93
C ARG A 103 1.46 1.49 -6.93
N LEU A 104 0.59 1.25 -7.91
CA LEU A 104 -0.74 1.84 -7.99
C LEU A 104 -1.58 1.47 -6.76
N PHE A 105 -1.66 0.19 -6.40
CA PHE A 105 -2.43 -0.23 -5.22
C PHE A 105 -1.87 0.41 -3.95
N TYR A 106 -0.56 0.40 -3.76
CA TYR A 106 0.05 0.96 -2.55
C TYR A 106 -0.07 2.49 -2.48
N VAL A 107 0.06 3.19 -3.61
CA VAL A 107 -0.18 4.64 -3.68
C VAL A 107 -1.65 4.95 -3.41
N ALA A 108 -2.59 4.13 -3.91
CA ALA A 108 -4.00 4.27 -3.57
C ALA A 108 -4.23 4.11 -2.05
N GLY A 109 -3.63 3.08 -1.43
CA GLY A 109 -3.69 2.91 0.03
C GLY A 109 -3.12 4.09 0.80
N LEU A 110 -1.97 4.64 0.37
CA LEU A 110 -1.39 5.84 0.96
C LEU A 110 -2.30 7.07 0.77
N GLY A 111 -2.88 7.24 -0.41
CA GLY A 111 -3.83 8.31 -0.70
C GLY A 111 -5.09 8.22 0.17
N GLY A 112 -5.60 7.00 0.39
CA GLY A 112 -6.67 6.74 1.35
C GLY A 112 -6.26 7.17 2.77
N GLY A 113 -5.08 6.75 3.23
CA GLY A 113 -4.55 7.18 4.53
C GLY A 113 -4.47 8.70 4.68
N VAL A 114 -3.99 9.40 3.64
CA VAL A 114 -3.97 10.88 3.63
C VAL A 114 -5.38 11.46 3.67
N ALA A 115 -6.33 10.91 2.93
CA ALA A 115 -7.73 11.36 2.95
C ALA A 115 -8.36 11.21 4.35
N MET A 116 -8.05 10.12 5.05
CA MET A 116 -8.47 9.92 6.44
C MET A 116 -7.86 10.97 7.37
N PHE A 117 -6.57 11.28 7.22
CA PHE A 117 -5.93 12.35 7.99
C PHE A 117 -6.57 13.71 7.72
N VAL A 118 -6.87 14.02 6.46
CA VAL A 118 -7.54 15.28 6.07
C VAL A 118 -8.95 15.35 6.65
N LEU A 119 -9.72 14.26 6.62
CA LEU A 119 -11.02 14.16 7.28
C LEU A 119 -10.92 14.46 8.78
N PHE A 120 -9.98 13.81 9.45
CA PHE A 120 -9.83 13.93 10.89
C PHE A 120 -9.38 15.33 11.31
N PHE A 121 -8.31 15.85 10.72
CA PHE A 121 -7.80 17.18 11.05
C PHE A 121 -8.69 18.31 10.53
N GLY A 122 -9.31 18.13 9.36
CA GLY A 122 -10.29 19.06 8.81
C GLY A 122 -11.53 19.15 9.70
N GLY A 123 -12.08 18.00 10.11
CA GLY A 123 -13.21 17.96 11.05
C GLY A 123 -12.86 18.58 12.40
N LYS A 124 -11.65 18.35 12.91
CA LYS A 124 -11.17 19.00 14.15
C LYS A 124 -11.01 20.51 13.99
N TYR A 125 -10.45 20.98 12.88
CA TYR A 125 -10.27 22.42 12.60
C TYR A 125 -11.60 23.15 12.47
N MET A 126 -12.59 22.51 11.85
CA MET A 126 -13.95 23.05 11.68
C MET A 126 -14.79 22.95 12.97
N GLY A 127 -14.28 22.31 14.03
CA GLY A 127 -14.99 22.13 15.30
C GLY A 127 -16.09 21.06 15.27
N TRP A 128 -16.08 20.16 14.29
CA TRP A 128 -17.06 19.07 14.19
C TRP A 128 -16.74 17.87 15.08
N ILE A 129 -15.48 17.74 15.46
CA ILE A 129 -14.95 16.65 16.29
C ILE A 129 -14.25 17.31 17.47
N GLU A 130 -14.72 17.04 18.69
CA GLU A 130 -14.11 17.50 19.95
C GLU A 130 -12.71 16.90 20.18
#